data_AF-A0A438J7A6-F1
#
_entry.id   AF-A0A438J7A6-F1
#
_cell.length_a   1.000
_cell.length_b   1.000
_cell.length_c   1.000
_cell.angle_alpha   90.00
_cell.angle_beta   90.00
_cell.angle_gamma   90.00
#
_symmetry.space_group_name_H-M   'P 1'
#
loop_
_entity.id
_entity.type
_entity.pdbx_description
1 polymer ?
#
loop_
_entity_poly.entity_id
_entity_poly.type
_entity_poly.pdbx_seq_one_letter_code
_entity_poly.pdbx_strand_id
1 'polypeptide(L)'
;MSDSSRQSNDITFSTCRQVVIIFHSQISEAFSHLEINTPQARNRLYRDVQHILGCIRSLPSDSLGKSGTPNSGQLDEFLVKRFGTEAG
;
A
#
# COMPACT_ATOMS: atom_id res chain seq x y z
N MET A 1 -27.21 -21.72 8.06
CA MET A 1 -26.36 -21.38 6.90
C MET A 1 -25.71 -19.99 7.00
N SER A 2 -25.95 -19.20 8.05
CA SER A 2 -25.47 -17.80 8.14
C SER A 2 -24.16 -17.62 8.93
N ASP A 3 -23.72 -18.63 9.68
CA ASP A 3 -22.53 -18.57 10.54
C ASP A 3 -21.22 -18.89 9.80
N SER A 4 -21.21 -19.95 8.98
CA SER A 4 -20.02 -20.35 8.21
C SER A 4 -19.59 -19.31 7.17
N SER A 5 -20.53 -18.57 6.58
CA SER A 5 -20.23 -17.50 5.62
C SER A 5 -19.62 -16.27 6.31
N ARG A 6 -20.01 -15.95 7.56
CA ARG A 6 -19.39 -14.88 8.35
C ARG A 6 -17.95 -15.25 8.73
N GLN A 7 -17.76 -16.44 9.28
CA GLN A 7 -16.44 -16.94 9.68
C GLN A 7 -15.45 -17.00 8.50
N SER A 8 -15.92 -17.39 7.30
CA SER A 8 -15.10 -17.43 6.09
C SER A 8 -14.67 -16.02 5.63
N ASN A 9 -15.57 -15.05 5.69
CA ASN A 9 -15.26 -13.67 5.33
C ASN A 9 -14.25 -13.07 6.30
N ASP A 10 -14.39 -13.32 7.61
CA ASP A 10 -13.47 -12.82 8.65
C ASP A 10 -12.02 -13.34 8.44
N ILE A 11 -11.86 -14.61 8.06
CA ILE A 11 -10.55 -15.18 7.72
C ILE A 11 -9.97 -14.48 6.49
N THR A 12 -10.76 -14.28 5.42
CA THR A 12 -10.29 -13.61 4.20
C THR A 12 -9.88 -12.16 4.46
N PHE A 13 -10.66 -11.40 5.23
CA PHE A 13 -10.32 -10.02 5.60
C PHE A 13 -9.07 -9.93 6.48
N SER A 14 -8.93 -10.83 7.46
CA SER A 14 -7.74 -10.88 8.32
C SER A 14 -6.46 -11.18 7.54
N THR A 15 -6.54 -12.05 6.52
CA THR A 15 -5.42 -12.40 5.65
C THR A 15 -5.04 -11.22 4.74
N CYS A 16 -6.03 -10.54 4.15
CA CYS A 16 -5.78 -9.35 3.33
C CYS A 16 -5.10 -8.24 4.13
N ARG A 17 -5.50 -8.02 5.39
CA ARG A 17 -4.86 -7.03 6.26
C ARG A 17 -3.38 -7.32 6.52
N GLN A 18 -3.01 -8.57 6.75
CA GLN A 18 -1.61 -8.96 6.95
C GLN A 18 -0.78 -8.75 5.67
N VAL A 19 -1.34 -9.12 4.52
CA VAL A 19 -0.69 -8.92 3.21
C VAL A 19 -0.43 -7.43 2.95
N VAL A 20 -1.39 -6.56 3.24
CA VAL A 20 -1.22 -5.09 3.14
C VAL A 20 -0.04 -4.62 4.00
N ILE A 21 0.03 -5.04 5.27
CA ILE A 21 1.12 -4.66 6.18
C ILE A 21 2.48 -5.11 5.63
N ILE A 22 2.57 -6.36 5.15
CA ILE A 22 3.81 -6.92 4.59
C ILE A 22 4.24 -6.14 3.35
N PHE A 23 3.30 -5.83 2.44
CA PHE A 23 3.61 -5.05 1.24
C PHE A 23 4.14 -3.66 1.58
N HIS A 24 3.50 -2.94 2.52
CA HIS A 24 4.02 -1.63 2.92
C HIS A 24 5.43 -1.73 3.50
N SER A 25 5.67 -2.66 4.43
CA SER A 25 6.96 -2.81 5.10
C SER A 25 8.06 -3.20 4.11
N GLN A 26 7.88 -4.29 3.37
CA GLN A 26 8.96 -4.83 2.54
C GLN A 26 9.28 -3.95 1.33
N ILE A 27 8.27 -3.33 0.71
CA ILE A 27 8.49 -2.46 -0.46
C ILE A 27 9.17 -1.15 -0.04
N SER A 28 8.75 -0.56 1.08
CA SER A 28 9.37 0.66 1.58
C SER A 28 10.82 0.41 2.03
N GLU A 29 11.09 -0.71 2.69
CA GLU A 29 12.44 -1.13 3.06
C GLU A 29 13.33 -1.35 1.83
N ALA A 30 12.88 -2.17 0.86
CA ALA A 30 13.63 -2.45 -0.36
C ALA A 30 13.98 -1.16 -1.13
N PHE A 31 13.02 -0.24 -1.27
CA PHE A 31 13.26 1.03 -1.95
C PHE A 31 14.04 2.04 -1.11
N SER A 32 14.12 1.88 0.21
CA SER A 32 14.96 2.72 1.06
C SER A 32 16.45 2.58 0.69
N HIS A 33 16.88 1.37 0.35
CA HIS A 33 18.25 1.01 0.02
C HIS A 33 18.67 1.34 -1.42
N LEU A 34 17.73 1.71 -2.31
CA LEU A 34 18.07 2.08 -3.67
C LEU A 34 18.73 3.46 -3.72
N GLU A 35 19.96 3.55 -4.19
CA GLU A 35 20.61 4.82 -4.50
C GLU A 35 20.18 5.30 -5.89
N ILE A 36 19.28 6.29 -5.91
CA ILE A 36 18.78 6.89 -7.14
C ILE A 36 19.40 8.27 -7.32
N ASN A 37 20.39 8.32 -8.21
CA ASN A 37 21.20 9.52 -8.44
C ASN A 37 20.76 10.31 -9.69
N THR A 38 19.75 9.83 -10.43
CA THR A 38 19.26 10.50 -11.64
C THR A 38 17.77 10.89 -11.53
N PRO A 39 17.36 12.06 -12.04
CA PRO A 39 15.96 12.49 -12.05
C PRO A 39 15.03 11.51 -12.79
N GLN A 40 15.52 10.89 -13.87
CA GLN A 40 14.74 9.95 -14.68
C GLN A 40 14.42 8.67 -13.89
N ALA A 41 15.40 8.10 -13.20
CA ALA A 41 15.19 6.92 -12.37
C ALA A 41 14.32 7.25 -11.15
N ARG A 42 14.44 8.47 -10.59
CA ARG A 42 13.57 8.96 -9.51
C ARG A 42 12.11 9.03 -9.96
N ASN A 43 11.86 9.62 -11.13
CA ASN A 43 10.51 9.72 -11.69
C ASN A 43 9.91 8.35 -12.03
N ARG A 44 10.72 7.41 -12.52
CA ARG A 44 10.28 6.03 -12.78
C ARG A 44 9.88 5.34 -11.48
N LEU A 45 10.75 5.39 -10.45
CA LEU A 45 10.44 4.79 -9.14
C LEU A 45 9.17 5.41 -8.53
N TYR A 46 9.00 6.73 -8.62
CA TYR A 46 7.79 7.40 -8.13
C TYR A 46 6.52 6.81 -8.76
N ARG A 47 6.47 6.69 -10.10
CA ARG A 47 5.34 6.10 -10.82
C ARG A 47 5.13 4.63 -10.49
N ASP A 48 6.21 3.87 -10.34
CA ASP A 48 6.16 2.45 -9.97
C ASP A 48 5.53 2.29 -8.57
N VAL A 49 5.94 3.10 -7.59
CA VAL A 49 5.37 3.09 -6.23
C VAL A 49 3.90 3.52 -6.25
N GLN A 50 3.53 4.55 -7.02
CA GLN A 50 2.13 4.97 -7.16
C GLN A 50 1.24 3.83 -7.70
N HIS A 51 1.68 3.11 -8.73
CA HIS A 51 0.95 1.97 -9.26
C HIS A 51 0.79 0.86 -8.23
N ILE A 52 1.87 0.52 -7.51
CA ILE A 52 1.84 -0.47 -6.43
C ILE A 52 0.84 -0.07 -5.34
N LEU A 53 0.85 1.19 -4.91
CA LEU A 53 -0.13 1.71 -3.94
C LEU A 53 -1.55 1.62 -4.48
N GLY A 54 -1.77 1.88 -5.77
CA GLY A 54 -3.06 1.65 -6.42
C GLY A 54 -3.54 0.20 -6.29
N CYS A 55 -2.65 -0.77 -6.49
CA CYS A 55 -2.95 -2.19 -6.30
C CYS A 55 -3.19 -2.56 -4.84
N ILE A 56 -2.46 -1.97 -3.88
CA ILE A 56 -2.68 -2.22 -2.44
C ILE A 56 -4.05 -1.67 -2.02
N ARG A 57 -4.42 -0.49 -2.50
CA ARG A 57 -5.71 0.16 -2.21
C ARG A 57 -6.91 -0.59 -2.78
N SER A 58 -6.74 -1.40 -3.83
CA SER A 58 -7.83 -2.23 -4.39
C SER A 58 -8.04 -3.54 -3.63
N LEU A 59 -7.16 -3.89 -2.69
CA LEU A 59 -7.34 -5.07 -1.85
C LEU A 59 -8.55 -4.93 -0.92
N PRO A 60 -9.27 -6.02 -0.62
CA PRO A 60 -10.39 -6.00 0.31
C PRO A 60 -10.01 -5.36 1.63
N SER A 61 -10.82 -4.40 2.07
CA SER A 61 -10.60 -3.63 3.30
C SER A 61 -11.91 -3.48 4.04
N ASP A 62 -11.86 -3.58 5.37
CA ASP A 62 -13.00 -3.40 6.28
C ASP A 62 -13.44 -1.93 6.40
N SER A 63 -12.87 -1.05 5.56
CA SER A 63 -13.09 0.39 5.55
C SER A 63 -14.26 0.84 4.67
N LEU A 64 -15.20 -0.06 4.34
CA LEU A 64 -16.45 0.28 3.64
C LEU A 64 -17.20 1.39 4.42
N GLY A 65 -17.08 2.64 3.97
CA GLY A 65 -17.73 3.81 4.56
C GLY A 65 -16.84 4.74 5.42
N LYS A 66 -15.53 4.48 5.56
CA LYS A 66 -14.61 5.43 6.22
C LYS A 66 -14.00 6.37 5.18
N SER A 67 -14.03 7.68 5.44
CA SER A 67 -13.55 8.75 4.52
C SER A 67 -12.03 8.83 4.34
N GLY A 68 -11.28 7.79 4.74
CA GLY A 68 -9.82 7.74 4.65
C GLY A 68 -9.33 6.88 3.48
N THR A 69 -8.07 7.06 3.08
CA THR A 69 -7.44 6.19 2.08
C THR A 69 -7.44 4.75 2.58
N PRO A 70 -8.09 3.81 1.89
CA PRO A 70 -8.09 2.40 2.29
C PRO A 70 -6.67 1.84 2.19
N ASN A 71 -6.33 0.92 3.10
CA ASN A 71 -5.04 0.22 3.09
C ASN A 71 -3.83 1.17 3.02
N SER A 72 -3.86 2.26 3.79
CA SER A 72 -2.72 3.18 3.94
C SER A 72 -1.65 2.62 4.89
N GLY A 73 -0.38 2.92 4.64
CA GLY A 73 0.71 2.48 5.52
C GLY A 73 2.07 3.09 5.19
N GLN A 74 3.14 2.42 5.63
CA GLN A 74 4.52 2.92 5.57
C GLN A 74 5.00 3.27 4.15
N LEU A 75 4.47 2.62 3.11
CA LEU A 75 4.79 2.96 1.72
C LEU A 75 4.25 4.33 1.31
N ASP A 76 3.09 4.76 1.84
CA ASP A 76 2.56 6.10 1.61
C ASP A 76 3.47 7.15 2.26
N GLU A 77 3.91 6.90 3.51
CA GLU A 77 4.87 7.76 4.21
C GLU A 77 6.21 7.85 3.50
N PHE A 78 6.72 6.71 3.00
CA PHE A 78 7.92 6.63 2.19
C PHE A 78 7.81 7.50 0.94
N LEU A 79 6.69 7.44 0.22
CA LEU A 79 6.45 8.22 -0.99
C LEU A 79 6.52 9.72 -0.68
N VAL A 80 5.83 10.18 0.37
CA VAL A 80 5.83 11.59 0.79
C VAL A 80 7.23 12.03 1.23
N LYS A 81 7.91 11.24 2.06
CA LYS A 81 9.24 11.57 2.58
C LYS A 81 10.28 11.66 1.47
N ARG A 82 10.22 10.75 0.48
CA ARG A 82 11.27 10.62 -0.54
C ARG A 82 11.02 11.49 -1.77
N PHE A 83 9.77 11.75 -2.12
CA PHE A 83 9.40 12.49 -3.33
C PHE A 83 8.74 13.84 -3.07
N GLY A 84 8.25 14.10 -1.85
CA GLY A 84 7.51 15.30 -1.48
C GLY A 84 6.01 15.16 -1.72
N THR A 85 5.24 16.13 -1.22
CA THR A 85 3.78 16.22 -1.43
C THR A 85 3.42 16.69 -2.85
N GLU A 86 4.40 17.20 -3.62
CA GLU A 86 4.20 17.83 -4.93
C GLU A 86 4.60 16.95 -6.12
N ALA A 87 4.17 15.71 -6.11
CA ALA A 87 4.07 14.98 -7.35
C ALA A 87 2.58 14.90 -7.68
N GLY A 88 2.16 15.92 -8.45
CA GLY A 88 0.77 16.25 -8.77
C GLY A 88 0.02 15.23 -9.58
#